data_AF-A0A6L8H3I7-F1
#
_entry.id   AF-A0A6L8H3I7-F1
#
_cell.length_a   1.000
_cell.length_b   1.000
_cell.length_c   1.000
_cell.angle_alpha   90.00
_cell.angle_beta   90.00
_cell.angle_gamma   90.00
#
_symmetry.space_group_name_H-M   'P 1'
#
loop_
_entity.id
_entity.type
_entity.pdbx_description
1 polymer ?
#
loop_
_entity_poly.entity_id
_entity_poly.type
_entity_poly.pdbx_seq_one_letter_code
_entity_poly.pdbx_strand_id
1 'polypeptide(L)'
;MIQALAIPIILFSMFVAIPQVDAACTTNKIGKTSFTNCTDGSSSFSVQSGQNTFSTFNDGSSSVTNSFGNTSVSSSNQPGLGGTSLSINEDTGVSQWNDGTTGVHQNFGNVRVDTYNDGTICTTAPVGSSSFTNCRGDSKDAPKRSAIIGTK
;
A
#
# COMPACT_ATOMS: atom_id res chain seq x y z
N MET A 1 -46.96 6.20 -37.52
CA MET A 1 -46.94 7.04 -36.29
C MET A 1 -45.94 6.41 -35.34
N ILE A 2 -44.77 7.01 -35.21
CA ILE A 2 -43.67 6.53 -34.36
C ILE A 2 -43.80 7.30 -33.04
N GLN A 3 -44.19 6.62 -31.97
CA GLN A 3 -44.26 7.22 -30.64
C GLN A 3 -43.08 6.70 -29.82
N ALA A 4 -42.03 7.51 -29.79
CA ALA A 4 -40.87 7.34 -28.92
C ALA A 4 -41.34 7.53 -27.47
N LEU A 5 -41.20 6.49 -26.63
CA LEU A 5 -41.35 6.62 -25.19
C LEU A 5 -39.97 6.77 -24.57
N ALA A 6 -39.71 7.97 -24.05
CA ALA A 6 -38.51 8.34 -23.32
C ALA A 6 -38.49 7.67 -21.95
N ILE A 7 -37.34 7.08 -21.62
CA ILE A 7 -36.96 6.56 -20.32
C ILE A 7 -36.60 7.75 -19.41
N PRO A 8 -37.00 7.77 -18.13
CA PRO A 8 -36.21 8.44 -17.11
C PRO A 8 -35.52 7.38 -16.23
N ILE A 9 -34.22 7.24 -16.46
CA ILE A 9 -33.27 6.61 -15.54
C ILE A 9 -33.24 7.49 -14.30
N ILE A 10 -33.93 7.08 -13.23
CA ILE A 10 -33.68 7.61 -11.89
C ILE A 10 -32.82 6.58 -11.17
N LEU A 11 -31.55 6.55 -11.56
CA LEU A 11 -30.49 5.93 -10.78
C LEU A 11 -30.27 6.86 -9.58
N PHE A 12 -31.02 6.63 -8.50
CA PHE A 12 -30.82 7.31 -7.23
C PHE A 12 -29.48 6.83 -6.68
N SER A 13 -28.42 7.52 -7.07
CA SER A 13 -27.07 7.36 -6.58
C SER A 13 -27.08 7.67 -5.08
N MET A 14 -27.24 6.62 -4.28
CA MET A 14 -26.74 6.58 -2.91
C MET A 14 -25.22 6.81 -3.00
N PHE A 15 -24.80 8.07 -3.02
CA PHE A 15 -23.47 8.43 -2.54
C PHE A 15 -23.46 8.12 -1.05
N VAL A 16 -23.17 6.86 -0.73
CA VAL A 16 -22.67 6.50 0.58
C VAL A 16 -21.41 7.34 0.74
N ALA A 17 -21.41 8.26 1.70
CA ALA A 17 -20.21 8.94 2.11
C ALA A 17 -19.31 7.86 2.72
N ILE A 18 -18.45 7.26 1.90
CA ILE A 18 -17.47 6.29 2.36
C ILE A 18 -16.47 7.11 3.19
N PRO A 19 -16.25 6.77 4.47
CA PRO A 19 -15.28 7.46 5.29
C PRO A 19 -13.91 7.32 4.62
N GLN A 20 -13.30 8.44 4.22
CA GLN A 20 -11.93 8.44 3.74
C GLN A 20 -11.03 7.99 4.91
N VAL A 21 -10.31 6.90 4.72
CA VAL A 21 -9.34 6.44 5.71
C VAL A 21 -8.06 7.25 5.46
N ASP A 22 -7.78 8.17 6.37
CA ASP A 22 -6.50 8.88 6.44
C ASP A 22 -5.64 8.14 7.48
N ALA A 23 -4.62 7.43 6.99
CA ALA A 23 -3.73 6.64 7.81
C ALA A 23 -2.32 7.21 7.72
N ALA A 24 -1.89 7.83 8.81
CA ALA A 24 -0.54 8.32 8.98
C ALA A 24 0.26 7.31 9.82
N CYS A 25 1.36 6.82 9.28
CA CYS A 25 2.22 5.81 9.86
C CYS A 25 3.63 6.34 10.07
N THR A 26 4.22 5.99 11.21
CA THR A 26 5.64 6.24 11.50
C THR A 26 6.37 4.91 11.60
N THR A 27 7.42 4.74 10.81
CA THR A 27 8.30 3.56 10.84
C THR A 27 9.67 3.94 11.42
N ASN A 28 10.06 3.26 12.49
CA ASN A 28 11.38 3.41 13.11
C ASN A 28 12.22 2.15 12.86
N LYS A 29 13.49 2.33 12.47
CA LYS A 29 14.43 1.23 12.26
C LYS A 29 15.41 1.11 13.42
N ILE A 30 15.54 -0.08 13.98
CA ILE A 30 16.55 -0.46 14.99
C ILE A 30 17.30 -1.67 14.46
N GLY A 31 18.52 -1.45 13.96
CA GLY A 31 19.30 -2.49 13.29
C GLY A 31 18.58 -3.02 12.04
N LYS A 32 18.28 -4.33 12.01
CA LYS A 32 17.54 -4.99 10.92
C LYS A 32 16.03 -5.04 11.16
N THR A 33 15.55 -4.48 12.26
CA THR A 33 14.15 -4.49 12.65
C THR A 33 13.51 -3.14 12.38
N SER A 34 12.32 -3.15 11.80
CA SER A 34 11.48 -1.97 11.60
C SER A 34 10.22 -2.08 12.45
N PHE A 35 9.78 -0.98 13.06
CA PHE A 35 8.55 -0.89 13.84
C PHE A 35 7.68 0.21 13.26
N THR A 36 6.48 -0.14 12.79
CA THR A 36 5.54 0.80 12.19
C THR A 36 4.31 0.95 13.07
N ASN A 37 3.92 2.18 13.35
CA ASN A 37 2.69 2.49 14.08
C ASN A 37 1.88 3.51 13.29
N CYS A 38 0.58 3.28 13.16
CA CYS A 38 -0.33 4.12 12.39
C CYS A 38 -1.41 4.74 13.26
N THR A 39 -1.94 5.89 12.84
CA THR A 39 -2.98 6.66 13.55
C THR A 39 -4.33 5.94 13.59
N ASP A 40 -4.58 5.00 12.69
CA ASP A 40 -5.78 4.15 12.66
C ASP A 40 -5.73 2.98 13.66
N GLY A 41 -4.65 2.89 14.45
CA GLY A 41 -4.42 1.81 15.41
C GLY A 41 -3.77 0.57 14.80
N SER A 42 -3.49 0.53 13.50
CA SER A 42 -2.69 -0.53 12.90
C SER A 42 -1.21 -0.37 13.26
N SER A 43 -0.53 -1.50 13.44
CA SER A 43 0.91 -1.51 13.67
C SER A 43 1.55 -2.78 13.14
N SER A 44 2.85 -2.72 12.88
CA SER A 44 3.62 -3.87 12.44
C SER A 44 5.05 -3.84 12.97
N PHE A 45 5.66 -5.01 12.99
CA PHE A 45 7.11 -5.11 13.06
C PHE A 45 7.61 -5.95 11.90
N SER A 46 8.78 -5.60 11.38
CA SER A 46 9.42 -6.31 10.28
C SER A 46 10.88 -6.58 10.58
N VAL A 47 11.38 -7.76 10.19
CA VAL A 47 12.80 -8.12 10.34
C VAL A 47 13.37 -8.50 8.99
N GLN A 48 14.50 -7.88 8.64
CA GLN A 48 15.24 -8.23 7.44
C GLN A 48 16.29 -9.31 7.73
N SER A 49 16.27 -10.39 6.95
CA SER A 49 17.27 -11.47 6.97
C SER A 49 17.71 -11.82 5.56
N GLY A 50 18.89 -11.30 5.18
CA GLY A 50 19.38 -11.40 3.81
C GLY A 50 18.46 -10.67 2.82
N GLN A 51 17.97 -11.40 1.82
CA GLN A 51 17.02 -10.90 0.82
C GLN A 51 15.55 -11.01 1.26
N ASN A 52 15.31 -11.50 2.48
CA ASN A 52 13.97 -11.73 3.01
C ASN A 52 13.58 -10.67 4.02
N THR A 53 12.34 -10.20 3.94
CA THR A 53 11.71 -9.35 4.95
C THR A 53 10.48 -10.08 5.50
N PHE A 54 10.49 -10.33 6.81
CA PHE A 54 9.37 -10.93 7.53
C PHE A 54 8.60 -9.83 8.23
N SER A 55 7.32 -9.67 7.94
CA SER A 55 6.45 -8.66 8.53
C SER A 55 5.30 -9.30 9.29
N THR A 56 5.02 -8.82 10.50
CA THR A 56 3.88 -9.25 11.30
C THR A 56 3.09 -8.01 11.72
N PHE A 57 1.77 -8.08 11.57
CA PHE A 57 0.85 -6.99 11.88
C PHE A 57 0.07 -7.31 13.16
N ASN A 58 -0.43 -6.27 13.83
CA ASN A 58 -1.17 -6.41 15.08
C ASN A 58 -2.55 -7.07 14.95
N ASP A 59 -3.06 -7.20 13.72
CA ASP A 59 -4.27 -7.97 13.40
C ASP A 59 -4.02 -9.48 13.21
N GLY A 60 -2.78 -9.94 13.42
CA GLY A 60 -2.37 -11.33 13.26
C GLY A 60 -2.03 -11.73 11.83
N SER A 61 -2.15 -10.82 10.86
CA SER A 61 -1.64 -11.04 9.52
C SER A 61 -0.11 -11.03 9.49
N SER A 62 0.47 -11.72 8.53
CA SER A 62 1.91 -11.76 8.30
C SER A 62 2.25 -11.86 6.83
N SER A 63 3.43 -11.38 6.46
CA SER A 63 3.93 -11.42 5.09
C SER A 63 5.42 -11.75 5.07
N VAL A 64 5.84 -12.52 4.07
CA VAL A 64 7.23 -12.79 3.77
C VAL A 64 7.53 -12.26 2.37
N THR A 65 8.42 -11.28 2.30
CA THR A 65 8.84 -10.67 1.04
C THR A 65 10.24 -11.14 0.69
N ASN A 66 10.39 -11.71 -0.51
CA ASN A 66 11.66 -12.16 -1.06
C ASN A 66 12.04 -11.21 -2.19
N SER A 67 13.24 -10.61 -2.12
CA SER A 67 13.75 -9.72 -3.16
C SER A 67 14.71 -10.46 -4.09
N PHE A 68 14.51 -10.32 -5.40
CA PHE A 68 15.30 -10.91 -6.48
C PHE A 68 15.66 -9.81 -7.50
N GLY A 69 16.79 -9.14 -7.28
CA GLY A 69 17.19 -7.99 -8.08
C GLY A 69 16.14 -6.87 -7.96
N ASN A 70 15.50 -6.54 -9.08
CA ASN A 70 14.47 -5.49 -9.15
C ASN A 70 13.05 -5.99 -8.83
N THR A 71 12.87 -7.30 -8.63
CA THR A 71 11.56 -7.90 -8.38
C THR A 71 11.46 -8.32 -6.92
N SER A 72 10.33 -8.03 -6.28
CA SER A 72 9.99 -8.54 -4.95
C SER A 72 8.73 -9.37 -5.02
N VAL A 73 8.74 -10.54 -4.37
CA VAL A 73 7.58 -11.42 -4.26
C VAL A 73 7.18 -11.55 -2.80
N SER A 74 5.96 -11.16 -2.48
CA SER A 74 5.39 -11.19 -1.14
C SER A 74 4.35 -12.30 -1.03
N SER A 75 4.54 -13.22 -0.10
CA SER A 75 3.52 -14.20 0.29
C SER A 75 2.91 -13.78 1.63
N SER A 76 1.60 -13.90 1.78
CA SER A 76 0.90 -13.52 3.01
C SER A 76 -0.28 -14.45 3.27
N ASN A 77 -0.66 -14.57 4.54
CA ASN A 77 -1.91 -15.20 4.95
C ASN A 77 -3.15 -14.31 4.70
N GLN A 78 -2.95 -13.06 4.25
CA GLN A 78 -4.02 -12.18 3.80
C GLN A 78 -3.87 -11.84 2.30
N PRO A 79 -4.93 -12.01 1.49
CA PRO A 79 -4.87 -11.75 0.04
C PRO A 79 -4.40 -10.33 -0.30
N GLY A 80 -4.79 -9.33 0.50
CA GLY A 80 -4.42 -7.94 0.29
C GLY A 80 -2.91 -7.64 0.46
N LEU A 81 -2.12 -8.54 1.04
CA LEU A 81 -0.72 -8.31 1.40
C LEU A 81 0.26 -9.26 0.68
N GLY A 82 -0.27 -10.17 -0.14
CA GLY A 82 0.51 -11.02 -1.04
C GLY A 82 0.50 -10.44 -2.46
N GLY A 83 1.61 -10.53 -3.18
CA GLY A 83 1.73 -9.93 -4.50
C GLY A 83 3.14 -9.93 -5.06
N THR A 84 3.31 -9.26 -6.19
CA THR A 84 4.60 -9.04 -6.84
C THR A 84 4.81 -7.54 -7.05
N SER A 85 6.03 -7.05 -6.84
CA SER A 85 6.46 -5.70 -7.14
C SER A 85 7.68 -5.72 -8.04
N LEU A 86 7.75 -4.83 -9.02
CA LEU A 86 8.86 -4.68 -9.96
C LEU A 86 9.33 -3.23 -9.96
N SER A 87 10.59 -3.00 -9.65
CA SER A 87 11.28 -1.74 -9.93
C SER A 87 11.68 -1.70 -11.40
N ILE A 88 11.16 -0.74 -12.16
CA ILE A 88 11.52 -0.55 -13.58
C ILE A 88 12.87 0.17 -13.65
N ASN A 89 13.06 1.18 -12.81
CA ASN A 89 14.31 1.92 -12.65
C ASN A 89 14.47 2.33 -11.17
N GLU A 90 15.34 3.30 -10.89
CA GLU A 90 15.57 3.80 -9.53
C GLU A 90 14.39 4.56 -8.94
N ASP A 91 13.58 5.19 -9.79
CA ASP A 91 12.51 6.09 -9.39
C ASP A 91 11.11 5.55 -9.65
N THR A 92 10.95 4.48 -10.39
CA THR A 92 9.64 4.02 -10.88
C THR A 92 9.51 2.52 -10.80
N GLY A 93 8.31 2.07 -10.46
CA GLY A 93 7.93 0.68 -10.65
C GLY A 93 6.46 0.43 -10.43
N VAL A 94 6.11 -0.85 -10.42
CA VAL A 94 4.73 -1.33 -10.39
C VAL A 94 4.55 -2.44 -9.38
N SER A 95 3.34 -2.59 -8.86
CA SER A 95 2.95 -3.70 -8.00
C SER A 95 1.60 -4.28 -8.39
N GLN A 96 1.44 -5.58 -8.16
CA GLN A 96 0.19 -6.31 -8.34
C GLN A 96 -0.03 -7.22 -7.14
N TRP A 97 -1.18 -7.06 -6.49
CA TRP A 97 -1.56 -7.78 -5.28
C TRP A 97 -2.57 -8.88 -5.60
N ASN A 98 -2.62 -9.91 -4.76
CA ASN A 98 -3.46 -11.09 -4.99
C ASN A 98 -4.96 -10.81 -4.85
N ASP A 99 -5.34 -9.67 -4.29
CA ASP A 99 -6.74 -9.21 -4.25
C ASP A 99 -7.14 -8.40 -5.50
N GLY A 100 -6.24 -8.29 -6.49
CA GLY A 100 -6.49 -7.55 -7.74
C GLY A 100 -6.10 -6.07 -7.68
N THR A 101 -5.64 -5.56 -6.55
CA THR A 101 -5.12 -4.20 -6.48
C THR A 101 -3.82 -4.11 -7.27
N THR A 102 -3.65 -3.03 -8.03
CA THR A 102 -2.40 -2.71 -8.71
C THR A 102 -1.92 -1.34 -8.26
N GLY A 103 -0.61 -1.12 -8.24
CA GLY A 103 0.00 0.13 -7.82
C GLY A 103 1.12 0.57 -8.75
N VAL A 104 1.29 1.88 -8.88
CA VAL A 104 2.47 2.52 -9.46
C VAL A 104 3.19 3.24 -8.34
N HIS A 105 4.51 3.06 -8.25
CA HIS A 105 5.34 3.79 -7.30
C HIS A 105 6.31 4.70 -8.02
N GLN A 106 6.44 5.93 -7.52
CA GLN A 106 7.31 6.97 -8.06
C GLN A 106 8.12 7.61 -6.94
N ASN A 107 9.42 7.80 -7.14
CA ASN A 107 10.27 8.58 -6.26
C ASN A 107 10.48 9.97 -6.83
N PHE A 108 10.37 10.97 -5.96
CA PHE A 108 10.67 12.38 -6.21
C PHE A 108 11.75 12.79 -5.21
N GLY A 109 13.01 12.55 -5.58
CA GLY A 109 14.13 12.65 -4.65
C GLY A 109 14.00 11.59 -3.55
N ASN A 110 13.88 12.02 -2.30
CA ASN A 110 13.73 11.13 -1.15
C ASN A 110 12.26 10.84 -0.79
N VAL A 111 11.29 11.38 -1.53
CA VAL A 111 9.87 11.16 -1.28
C VAL A 111 9.36 10.09 -2.24
N ARG A 112 8.70 9.07 -1.73
CA ARG A 112 8.03 8.03 -2.51
C ARG A 112 6.53 8.28 -2.54
N VAL A 113 5.91 8.10 -3.69
CA VAL A 113 4.46 8.16 -3.89
C VAL A 113 3.99 6.84 -4.50
N ASP A 114 3.10 6.13 -3.80
CA ASP A 114 2.39 4.96 -4.31
C ASP A 114 0.96 5.37 -4.69
N THR A 115 0.55 5.09 -5.93
CA THR A 115 -0.83 5.31 -6.40
C THR A 115 -1.43 3.97 -6.79
N TYR A 116 -2.57 3.63 -6.20
CA TYR A 116 -3.28 2.38 -6.43
C TYR A 116 -4.49 2.56 -7.33
N ASN A 117 -4.90 1.50 -8.03
CA ASN A 117 -6.07 1.51 -8.92
C ASN A 117 -7.42 1.65 -8.18
N ASP A 118 -7.44 1.51 -6.86
CA ASP A 118 -8.59 1.79 -6.00
C ASP A 118 -8.70 3.29 -5.61
N GLY A 119 -7.82 4.14 -6.13
CA GLY A 119 -7.79 5.57 -5.84
C GLY A 119 -7.01 5.94 -4.58
N THR A 120 -6.45 4.96 -3.86
CA THR A 120 -5.61 5.22 -2.70
C THR A 120 -4.25 5.76 -3.11
N ILE A 121 -3.79 6.79 -2.41
CA ILE A 121 -2.48 7.41 -2.61
C ILE A 121 -1.72 7.39 -1.29
N CYS A 122 -0.52 6.83 -1.29
CA CYS A 122 0.38 6.86 -0.14
C CYS A 122 1.63 7.68 -0.47
N THR A 123 2.00 8.60 0.41
CA THR A 123 3.25 9.36 0.32
C THR A 123 4.15 8.97 1.49
N THR A 124 5.36 8.52 1.21
CA THR A 124 6.36 8.15 2.20
C THR A 124 7.58 9.06 2.09
N ALA A 125 7.99 9.67 3.20
CA ALA A 125 9.18 10.52 3.28
C ALA A 125 10.05 10.13 4.47
N PRO A 126 11.39 10.14 4.34
CA PRO A 126 12.28 9.94 5.47
C PRO A 126 12.26 11.15 6.40
N VAL A 127 12.31 10.89 7.69
CA VAL A 127 12.39 11.89 8.77
C VAL A 127 13.49 11.42 9.73
N GLY A 128 14.70 11.96 9.57
CA GLY A 128 15.88 11.48 10.31
C GLY A 128 16.20 10.02 9.98
N SER A 129 16.29 9.17 11.01
CA SER A 129 16.49 7.72 10.88
C SER A 129 15.19 6.92 10.69
N SER A 130 14.06 7.62 10.57
CA SER A 130 12.72 7.05 10.49
C SER A 130 12.08 7.41 9.16
N SER A 131 10.91 6.84 8.87
CA SER A 131 10.08 7.27 7.75
C SER A 131 8.65 7.54 8.20
N PHE A 132 8.02 8.50 7.54
CA PHE A 132 6.62 8.84 7.73
C PHE A 132 5.87 8.52 6.44
N THR A 133 4.80 7.76 6.55
CA THR A 133 3.90 7.41 5.44
C THR A 133 2.52 7.99 5.72
N ASN A 134 1.96 8.73 4.77
CA ASN A 134 0.57 9.16 4.83
C ASN A 134 -0.20 8.55 3.66
N CYS A 135 -1.24 7.77 3.94
CA CYS A 135 -2.13 7.19 2.96
C CYS A 135 -3.53 7.80 3.04
N ARG A 136 -4.07 8.19 1.89
CA ARG A 136 -5.44 8.68 1.73
C ARG A 136 -6.17 7.84 0.68
N GLY A 137 -7.30 7.24 1.06
CA GLY A 137 -8.14 6.48 0.15
C GLY A 137 -9.09 5.53 0.87
N ASP A 138 -9.57 4.53 0.12
CA ASP A 138 -10.55 3.55 0.62
C ASP A 138 -9.89 2.24 1.09
N SER A 139 -8.60 2.05 0.81
CA SER A 139 -7.88 0.82 1.12
C SER A 139 -7.25 0.84 2.51
N LYS A 140 -7.80 0.02 3.42
CA LYS A 140 -7.25 -0.20 4.76
C LYS A 140 -5.88 -0.90 4.76
N ASP A 141 -5.55 -1.60 3.67
CA ASP A 141 -4.29 -2.33 3.54
C ASP A 141 -3.20 -1.54 2.80
N ALA A 142 -3.53 -0.37 2.23
CA ALA A 142 -2.54 0.46 1.54
C ALA A 142 -1.32 0.88 2.39
N PRO A 143 -1.47 1.23 3.69
CA PRO A 143 -0.30 1.50 4.53
C PRO A 143 0.60 0.26 4.69
N LYS A 144 -0.01 -0.92 4.81
CA LYS A 144 0.71 -2.20 4.91
C LYS A 144 1.43 -2.52 3.60
N ARG A 145 0.80 -2.27 2.45
CA ARG A 145 1.40 -2.44 1.11
C ARG A 145 2.58 -1.51 0.88
N SER A 146 2.44 -0.23 1.20
CA SER A 146 3.53 0.75 1.08
C SER A 146 4.73 0.34 1.96
N ALA A 147 4.46 -0.16 3.17
CA ALA A 147 5.50 -0.72 4.05
C ALA A 147 6.18 -1.99 3.47
N ILE A 148 5.44 -2.85 2.75
CA ILE A 148 5.97 -4.05 2.12
C ILE A 148 6.90 -3.72 0.94
N ILE A 149 6.52 -2.75 0.10
CA ILE A 149 7.37 -2.36 -1.05
C ILE A 149 8.62 -1.60 -0.56
N GLY A 150 8.54 -0.96 0.62
CA GLY A 150 9.65 -0.32 1.32
C GLY A 150 10.13 0.97 0.66
N THR A 151 10.84 1.79 1.43
CA THR A 151 11.67 2.87 0.87
C THR A 151 13.09 2.36 0.70
N LYS A 152 13.70 2.63 -0.48
CA LYS A 152 15.14 2.44 -0.67
C LYS A 152 15.92 3.39 0.25
#